data_AF-A0A673K8S1-F1
#
_entry.id   AF-A0A673K8S1-F1
#
_cell.length_a   1.000
_cell.length_b   1.000
_cell.length_c   1.000
_cell.angle_alpha   90.00
_cell.angle_beta   90.00
_cell.angle_gamma   90.00
#
_symmetry.space_group_name_H-M   'P 1'
#
loop_
_entity.id
_entity.type
_entity.pdbx_description
1 polymer ?
#
loop_
_entity_poly.entity_id
_entity_poly.type
_entity_poly.pdbx_seq_one_letter_code
_entity_poly.pdbx_strand_id
1 'polypeptide(L)'
;IDPYEGSRPVNRMQVCRAEYRAIGRFVEQLRPTRQCMKTLQTQFPHLPPSTLLSIFSQEYQKRMKRSMVRHHAPDVLKAYYQRYRSEAQTRPTAPLLLELANQVDLSPALLARLIVECFLEERAASVPSRHVLNNMLREPYLIPDLLLAKHVDAIGLEHEDLLRDKLRERNLSFLDENQLRVKGYDKTPDIILEVPIAVDGHLVHWIESKASFGDEHSHHTYLNEQFWSYCNRFGPGLVIYWYGFVSELDCQRGRGILLRDGFPSDIVTLSRV
;
A
#
# COMPACT_ATOMS: atom_id res chain seq x y z
N ILE A 1 8.81 34.16 -25.49
CA ILE A 1 9.21 34.19 -24.06
C ILE A 1 7.97 34.67 -23.31
N ASP A 2 7.21 33.71 -22.79
CA ASP A 2 5.94 33.96 -22.09
C ASP A 2 6.25 34.25 -20.61
N PRO A 3 5.82 35.39 -20.03
CA PRO A 3 6.19 35.80 -18.68
C PRO A 3 5.31 35.21 -17.56
N TYR A 4 4.48 34.21 -17.85
CA TYR A 4 3.58 33.56 -16.86
C TYR A 4 3.97 32.12 -16.48
N GLU A 5 5.27 31.81 -16.41
CA GLU A 5 5.75 30.63 -15.69
C GLU A 5 5.77 30.88 -14.17
N GLY A 6 4.58 31.18 -13.64
CA GLY A 6 4.33 31.09 -12.21
C GLY A 6 4.48 29.63 -11.78
N SER A 7 5.58 29.36 -11.08
CA SER A 7 5.86 28.15 -10.28
C SER A 7 4.64 27.26 -10.08
N ARG A 8 4.48 26.24 -10.93
CA ARG A 8 3.56 25.13 -10.63
C ARG A 8 3.96 24.62 -9.25
N PRO A 9 3.01 24.43 -8.31
CA PRO A 9 3.35 23.84 -7.03
C PRO A 9 4.01 22.49 -7.33
N VAL A 10 5.29 22.38 -7.01
CA VAL A 10 5.97 21.08 -7.02
C VAL A 10 5.15 20.24 -6.06
N ASN A 11 4.40 19.28 -6.61
CA ASN A 11 3.61 18.34 -5.82
C ASN A 11 4.63 17.60 -4.95
N ARG A 12 4.82 18.08 -3.72
CA ARG A 12 5.88 17.60 -2.85
C ARG A 12 5.34 16.33 -2.21
N MET A 13 5.55 15.22 -2.91
CA MET A 13 5.20 13.89 -2.41
C MET A 13 6.29 13.36 -1.47
N GLN A 14 7.34 14.13 -1.25
CA GLN A 14 8.30 13.96 -0.16
C GLN A 14 7.83 14.70 1.09
N VAL A 15 7.43 13.94 2.11
CA VAL A 15 6.92 14.44 3.39
C VAL A 15 8.03 14.32 4.42
N CYS A 16 8.31 15.35 5.22
CA CYS A 16 9.33 15.20 6.26
C CYS A 16 8.83 14.31 7.41
N ARG A 17 9.74 13.66 8.14
CA ARG A 17 9.41 12.76 9.26
C ARG A 17 8.51 13.42 10.30
N ALA A 18 8.78 14.69 10.63
CA ALA A 18 8.00 15.44 11.61
C ALA A 18 6.54 15.61 11.17
N GLU A 19 6.33 15.89 9.89
CA GLU A 19 5.01 16.04 9.28
C GLU A 19 4.29 14.69 9.16
N TYR A 20 4.97 13.64 8.70
CA TYR A 20 4.40 12.29 8.67
C TYR A 20 3.92 11.84 10.06
N ARG A 21 4.71 12.11 11.12
CA ARG A 21 4.30 11.85 12.52
C ARG A 21 3.11 12.72 12.96
N ALA A 22 3.00 13.96 12.48
CA ALA A 22 1.85 14.81 12.76
C ALA A 22 0.57 14.26 12.10
N ILE A 23 0.65 13.82 10.83
CA ILE A 23 -0.44 13.16 10.13
C ILE A 23 -0.85 11.89 10.86
N GLY A 24 0.11 11.03 11.25
CA GLY A 24 -0.17 9.80 11.99
C GLY A 24 -0.94 10.04 13.29
N ARG A 25 -0.48 11.00 14.13
CA ARG A 25 -1.18 11.38 15.37
C ARG A 25 -2.59 11.92 15.11
N PHE A 26 -2.77 12.66 14.01
CA PHE A 26 -4.08 13.16 13.63
C PHE A 26 -5.00 12.02 13.19
N VAL A 27 -4.50 11.07 12.37
CA VAL A 27 -5.25 9.89 11.91
C VAL A 27 -5.65 8.98 13.07
N GLU A 28 -4.82 8.83 14.10
CA GLU A 28 -5.17 8.06 15.31
C GLU A 28 -6.43 8.60 16.02
N GLN A 29 -6.68 9.91 15.94
CA GLN A 29 -7.86 10.55 16.52
C GLN A 29 -9.11 10.44 15.62
N LEU A 30 -8.92 10.09 14.34
CA LEU A 30 -10.00 10.02 13.37
C LEU A 30 -10.66 8.63 13.36
N ARG A 31 -12.00 8.63 13.40
CA ARG A 31 -12.79 7.45 13.05
C ARG A 31 -12.78 7.25 11.52
N PRO A 32 -12.75 6.01 11.03
CA PRO A 32 -12.76 5.69 9.60
C PRO A 32 -14.14 5.93 8.98
N THR A 33 -14.58 7.19 8.93
CA THR A 33 -15.85 7.61 8.33
C THR A 33 -15.60 8.27 6.98
N ARG A 34 -16.64 8.40 6.14
CA ARG A 34 -16.53 9.11 4.84
C ARG A 34 -16.05 10.56 4.97
N GLN A 35 -16.15 11.17 6.15
CA GLN A 35 -15.71 12.54 6.40
C GLN A 35 -14.22 12.64 6.76
N CYS A 36 -13.55 11.56 7.19
CA CYS A 36 -12.16 11.63 7.65
C CYS A 36 -11.21 12.18 6.58
N MET A 37 -11.41 11.81 5.31
CA MET A 37 -10.59 12.31 4.20
C MET A 37 -10.77 13.80 3.95
N LYS A 38 -12.00 14.33 4.09
CA LYS A 38 -12.25 15.78 3.98
C LYS A 38 -11.51 16.52 5.09
N THR A 39 -11.60 16.02 6.33
CA THR A 39 -10.91 16.60 7.48
C THR A 39 -9.38 16.56 7.30
N LEU A 40 -8.82 15.44 6.82
CA LEU A 40 -7.39 15.32 6.50
C LEU A 40 -6.95 16.32 5.44
N GLN A 41 -7.72 16.47 4.36
CA GLN A 41 -7.43 17.41 3.28
C GLN A 41 -7.49 18.87 3.75
N THR A 42 -8.43 19.20 4.65
CA THR A 42 -8.48 20.55 5.25
C THR A 42 -7.29 20.83 6.14
N GLN A 43 -6.81 19.82 6.89
CA GLN A 43 -5.68 19.97 7.81
C GLN A 43 -4.32 19.98 7.10
N PHE A 44 -4.18 19.25 5.99
CA PHE A 44 -2.94 19.11 5.21
C PHE A 44 -3.17 19.42 3.73
N PRO A 45 -3.59 20.65 3.37
CA PRO A 45 -4.02 20.99 2.01
C PRO A 45 -2.89 21.03 0.98
N HIS A 46 -1.64 21.12 1.44
CA HIS A 46 -0.45 21.12 0.58
C HIS A 46 -0.03 19.73 0.12
N LEU A 47 -0.62 18.66 0.68
CA LEU A 47 -0.35 17.28 0.26
C LEU A 47 -1.43 16.79 -0.72
N PRO A 48 -1.06 15.99 -1.73
CA PRO A 48 -2.05 15.39 -2.63
C PRO A 48 -3.06 14.50 -1.90
N PRO A 49 -4.34 14.50 -2.33
CA PRO A 49 -5.36 13.58 -1.80
C PRO A 49 -4.95 12.11 -1.79
N SER A 50 -4.22 11.68 -2.83
CA SER A 50 -3.72 10.31 -2.98
C SER A 50 -2.66 9.96 -1.93
N THR A 51 -1.73 10.87 -1.65
CA THR A 51 -0.73 10.74 -0.57
C THR A 51 -1.40 10.61 0.79
N LEU A 52 -2.33 11.51 1.11
CA LEU A 52 -3.08 11.46 2.37
C LEU A 52 -3.88 10.16 2.52
N LEU A 53 -4.51 9.71 1.43
CA LEU A 53 -5.26 8.45 1.42
C LEU A 53 -4.34 7.24 1.66
N SER A 54 -3.15 7.23 1.04
CA SER A 54 -2.18 6.17 1.20
C SER A 54 -1.66 6.10 2.64
N ILE A 55 -1.28 7.24 3.23
CA ILE A 55 -0.87 7.34 4.65
C ILE A 55 -2.02 6.88 5.56
N PHE A 56 -3.24 7.38 5.35
CA PHE A 56 -4.41 7.00 6.14
C PHE A 56 -4.67 5.50 6.09
N SER A 57 -4.63 4.90 4.90
CA SER A 57 -4.82 3.46 4.69
C SER A 57 -3.78 2.65 5.47
N GLN A 58 -2.50 3.04 5.41
CA GLN A 58 -1.42 2.36 6.14
C GLN A 58 -1.57 2.47 7.66
N GLU A 59 -1.87 3.65 8.19
CA GLU A 59 -2.09 3.84 9.62
C GLU A 59 -3.33 3.07 10.11
N TYR A 60 -4.39 3.04 9.32
CA TYR A 60 -5.57 2.22 9.61
C TYR A 60 -5.21 0.72 9.66
N GLN A 61 -4.47 0.22 8.68
CA GLN A 61 -4.00 -1.18 8.66
C GLN A 61 -3.09 -1.50 9.87
N LYS A 62 -2.19 -0.59 10.27
CA LYS A 62 -1.34 -0.77 11.46
C LYS A 62 -2.20 -0.85 12.72
N ARG A 63 -3.17 0.05 12.88
CA ARG A 63 -4.12 0.04 14.00
C ARG A 63 -4.90 -1.27 14.05
N MET A 64 -5.45 -1.72 12.93
CA MET A 64 -6.14 -3.02 12.83
C MET A 64 -5.24 -4.18 13.24
N LYS A 65 -3.99 -4.24 12.73
CA LYS A 65 -3.04 -5.32 13.08
C LYS A 65 -2.70 -5.34 14.57
N ARG A 66 -2.59 -4.18 15.23
CA ARG A 66 -2.33 -4.07 16.67
C ARG A 66 -3.50 -4.57 17.52
N SER A 67 -4.75 -4.37 17.07
CA SER A 67 -5.95 -4.81 17.78
C SER A 67 -6.34 -6.26 17.46
N MET A 68 -6.00 -6.78 16.28
CA MET A 68 -6.39 -8.10 15.76
C MET A 68 -6.16 -9.26 16.72
N VAL A 69 -5.00 -9.32 17.40
CA VAL A 69 -4.69 -10.44 18.32
C VAL A 69 -5.67 -10.50 19.49
N ARG A 70 -6.17 -9.35 19.95
CA ARG A 70 -7.12 -9.26 21.08
C ARG A 70 -8.51 -9.74 20.70
N HIS A 71 -8.84 -9.67 19.41
CA HIS A 71 -10.17 -9.97 18.87
C HIS A 71 -10.41 -11.47 18.64
N HIS A 72 -9.36 -12.30 18.68
CA HIS A 72 -9.47 -13.75 18.54
C HIS A 72 -9.65 -14.50 19.86
N ALA A 73 -9.68 -13.80 21.00
CA ALA A 73 -9.91 -14.42 22.29
C ALA A 73 -11.37 -14.91 22.41
N PRO A 74 -11.65 -16.15 22.86
CA PRO A 74 -13.00 -16.73 22.85
C PRO A 74 -14.05 -15.94 23.65
N ASP A 75 -13.63 -15.29 24.72
CA ASP A 75 -14.42 -14.41 25.58
C ASP A 75 -14.79 -13.09 24.87
N VAL A 76 -13.84 -12.50 24.14
CA VAL A 76 -14.06 -11.28 23.35
C VAL A 76 -15.02 -11.55 22.18
N LEU A 77 -14.84 -12.69 21.51
CA LEU A 77 -15.70 -13.15 20.43
C LEU A 77 -17.16 -13.33 20.88
N LYS A 78 -17.37 -14.01 22.02
CA LYS A 78 -18.68 -14.14 22.65
C LYS A 78 -19.29 -12.79 23.01
N ALA A 79 -18.50 -11.85 23.52
CA ALA A 79 -18.99 -10.50 23.84
C ALA A 79 -19.47 -9.74 22.59
N TYR A 80 -18.74 -9.83 21.47
CA TYR A 80 -19.17 -9.24 20.19
C TYR A 80 -20.46 -9.86 19.67
N TYR A 81 -20.55 -11.19 19.74
CA TYR A 81 -21.75 -11.91 19.31
C TYR A 81 -22.98 -11.55 20.16
N GLN A 82 -22.86 -11.54 21.49
CA GLN A 82 -23.94 -11.18 22.40
C GLN A 82 -24.42 -9.74 22.20
N ARG A 83 -23.47 -8.80 22.06
CA ARG A 83 -23.78 -7.40 21.80
C ARG A 83 -24.50 -7.20 20.47
N TYR A 84 -24.04 -7.87 19.41
CA TYR A 84 -24.73 -7.84 18.12
C TYR A 84 -26.17 -8.38 18.25
N ARG A 85 -26.37 -9.51 18.95
CA ARG A 85 -27.68 -10.14 19.11
C ARG A 85 -28.67 -9.27 19.88
N SER A 86 -28.24 -8.60 20.95
CA SER A 86 -29.10 -7.71 21.75
C SER A 86 -29.48 -6.44 20.98
N GLU A 87 -28.52 -5.82 20.29
CA GLU A 87 -28.78 -4.62 19.49
C GLU A 87 -29.62 -4.93 18.23
N ALA A 88 -29.47 -6.11 17.62
CA ALA A 88 -30.26 -6.51 16.46
C ALA A 88 -31.75 -6.72 16.77
N GLN A 89 -32.08 -7.14 17.99
CA GLN A 89 -33.48 -7.27 18.45
C GLN A 89 -34.16 -5.91 18.62
N THR A 90 -33.40 -4.88 18.96
CA THR A 90 -33.93 -3.54 19.28
C THR A 90 -33.85 -2.58 18.09
N ARG A 91 -32.84 -2.74 17.21
CA ARG A 91 -32.56 -1.86 16.07
C ARG A 91 -32.33 -2.66 14.77
N PRO A 92 -33.34 -3.38 14.25
CA PRO A 92 -33.16 -4.32 13.14
C PRO A 92 -32.73 -3.67 11.81
N THR A 93 -32.99 -2.38 11.62
CA THR A 93 -32.63 -1.63 10.40
C THR A 93 -31.29 -0.88 10.51
N ALA A 94 -30.64 -0.89 11.67
CA ALA A 94 -29.38 -0.19 11.86
C ALA A 94 -28.20 -0.96 11.26
N PRO A 95 -27.16 -0.27 10.76
CA PRO A 95 -25.94 -0.90 10.24
C PRO A 95 -25.02 -1.38 11.38
N LEU A 96 -25.54 -2.23 12.28
CA LEU A 96 -24.89 -2.62 13.54
C LEU A 96 -23.50 -3.22 13.34
N LEU A 97 -23.32 -4.05 12.31
CA LEU A 97 -22.00 -4.63 11.99
C LEU A 97 -20.97 -3.56 11.65
N LEU A 98 -21.36 -2.55 10.87
CA LEU A 98 -20.48 -1.44 10.52
C LEU A 98 -20.17 -0.55 11.74
N GLU A 99 -21.17 -0.28 12.58
CA GLU A 99 -21.01 0.48 13.82
C GLU A 99 -20.05 -0.22 14.79
N LEU A 100 -20.26 -1.52 15.03
CA LEU A 100 -19.41 -2.33 15.91
C LEU A 100 -18.00 -2.47 15.35
N ALA A 101 -17.85 -2.74 14.06
CA ALA A 101 -16.53 -2.89 13.41
C ALA A 101 -15.68 -1.62 13.58
N ASN A 102 -16.30 -0.46 13.38
CA ASN A 102 -15.64 0.83 13.59
C ASN A 102 -15.28 1.11 15.05
N GLN A 103 -16.03 0.58 16.02
CA GLN A 103 -15.73 0.77 17.45
C GLN A 103 -14.56 -0.08 17.93
N VAL A 104 -14.32 -1.24 17.31
CA VAL A 104 -13.29 -2.19 17.72
C VAL A 104 -12.08 -2.20 16.78
N ASP A 105 -12.04 -1.26 15.83
CA ASP A 105 -11.01 -1.16 14.77
C ASP A 105 -10.81 -2.48 14.01
N LEU A 106 -11.93 -3.09 13.60
CA LEU A 106 -11.96 -4.22 12.66
C LEU A 106 -12.59 -3.77 11.35
N SER A 107 -12.25 -4.45 10.25
CA SER A 107 -13.03 -4.27 9.02
C SER A 107 -14.41 -4.88 9.21
N PRO A 108 -15.47 -4.33 8.59
CA PRO A 108 -16.81 -4.92 8.65
C PRO A 108 -16.82 -6.39 8.20
N ALA A 109 -16.02 -6.74 7.20
CA ALA A 109 -15.87 -8.10 6.72
C ALA A 109 -15.24 -9.04 7.77
N LEU A 110 -14.19 -8.58 8.47
CA LEU A 110 -13.55 -9.38 9.51
C LEU A 110 -14.47 -9.55 10.72
N LEU A 111 -15.14 -8.50 11.20
CA LEU A 111 -16.10 -8.62 12.29
C LEU A 111 -17.28 -9.53 11.93
N ALA A 112 -17.83 -9.39 10.72
CA ALA A 112 -18.90 -10.27 10.23
C ALA A 112 -18.45 -11.74 10.26
N ARG A 113 -17.23 -12.02 9.79
CA ARG A 113 -16.65 -13.37 9.86
C ARG A 113 -16.57 -13.90 11.30
N LEU A 114 -16.06 -13.11 12.25
CA LEU A 114 -15.94 -13.51 13.65
C LEU A 114 -17.31 -13.80 14.30
N ILE A 115 -18.32 -12.99 13.99
CA ILE A 115 -19.70 -13.17 14.47
C ILE A 115 -20.32 -14.44 13.87
N VAL A 116 -20.07 -14.71 12.59
CA VAL A 116 -20.54 -15.94 11.92
C VAL A 116 -19.84 -17.17 12.49
N GLU A 117 -18.54 -17.11 12.76
CA GLU A 117 -17.79 -18.19 13.44
C GLU A 117 -18.44 -18.53 14.79
N CYS A 118 -18.77 -17.54 15.63
CA CYS A 118 -19.45 -17.76 16.91
C CYS A 118 -20.85 -18.39 16.74
N PHE A 119 -21.64 -17.87 15.80
CA PHE A 119 -22.99 -18.39 15.53
C PHE A 119 -22.97 -19.84 15.03
N LEU A 120 -21.96 -20.20 14.23
CA LEU A 120 -21.77 -21.55 13.74
C LEU A 120 -21.28 -22.47 14.84
N GLU A 121 -20.31 -22.06 15.67
CA GLU A 121 -19.88 -22.85 16.85
C GLU A 121 -21.03 -23.14 17.82
N GLU A 122 -21.98 -22.21 17.99
CA GLU A 122 -23.19 -22.43 18.79
C GLU A 122 -24.17 -23.45 18.16
N ARG A 123 -24.09 -23.71 16.85
CA ARG A 123 -25.09 -24.51 16.11
C ARG A 123 -24.54 -25.76 15.41
N ALA A 124 -23.24 -25.85 15.13
CA ALA A 124 -22.59 -26.95 14.42
C ALA A 124 -21.06 -27.00 14.68
N ALA A 125 -20.56 -28.19 14.98
CA ALA A 125 -19.18 -28.44 15.42
C ALA A 125 -18.12 -28.50 14.27
N SER A 126 -17.97 -27.49 13.41
CA SER A 126 -16.73 -27.33 12.60
C SER A 126 -16.55 -25.96 11.93
N VAL A 127 -15.30 -25.45 11.86
CA VAL A 127 -14.90 -24.15 11.27
C VAL A 127 -14.32 -24.32 9.86
N PRO A 128 -14.68 -23.50 8.85
CA PRO A 128 -14.12 -23.58 7.49
C PRO A 128 -12.68 -23.04 7.39
N SER A 129 -11.86 -23.64 6.52
CA SER A 129 -10.41 -23.42 6.52
C SER A 129 -9.93 -22.07 5.94
N ARG A 130 -8.90 -21.52 6.60
CA ARG A 130 -8.12 -20.31 6.25
C ARG A 130 -7.54 -20.30 4.82
N HIS A 131 -7.48 -21.46 4.16
CA HIS A 131 -6.89 -21.64 2.84
C HIS A 131 -7.78 -21.06 1.72
N VAL A 132 -9.10 -21.14 1.87
CA VAL A 132 -10.07 -20.66 0.87
C VAL A 132 -10.02 -19.12 0.74
N LEU A 133 -9.85 -18.42 1.85
CA LEU A 133 -9.80 -16.95 1.90
C LEU A 133 -8.52 -16.36 1.29
N ASN A 134 -7.38 -17.04 1.42
CA ASN A 134 -6.13 -16.57 0.82
C ASN A 134 -6.09 -16.78 -0.70
N ASN A 135 -6.77 -17.81 -1.22
CA ASN A 135 -6.88 -18.03 -2.67
C ASN A 135 -7.78 -16.97 -3.34
N MET A 136 -8.85 -16.54 -2.67
CA MET A 136 -9.76 -15.49 -3.19
C MET A 136 -9.12 -14.09 -3.27
N LEU A 137 -8.09 -13.81 -2.46
CA LEU A 137 -7.34 -12.55 -2.53
C LEU A 137 -6.27 -12.53 -3.64
N ARG A 138 -5.82 -13.71 -4.08
CA ARG A 138 -4.81 -13.87 -5.13
C ARG A 138 -5.43 -13.87 -6.53
N GLU A 139 -6.72 -14.22 -6.62
CA GLU A 139 -7.50 -14.35 -7.84
C GLU A 139 -8.82 -13.58 -7.67
N PRO A 140 -8.84 -12.26 -7.92
CA PRO A 140 -9.98 -11.39 -7.62
C PRO A 140 -11.28 -11.79 -8.34
N TYR A 141 -11.18 -12.51 -9.46
CA TYR A 141 -12.31 -13.05 -10.21
C TYR A 141 -13.07 -14.17 -9.47
N LEU A 142 -12.49 -14.74 -8.41
CA LEU A 142 -13.17 -15.69 -7.52
C LEU A 142 -14.04 -15.01 -6.46
N ILE A 143 -14.02 -13.67 -6.39
CA ILE A 143 -14.88 -12.89 -5.50
C ILE A 143 -16.27 -12.77 -6.14
N PRO A 144 -17.34 -13.32 -5.53
CA PRO A 144 -18.69 -13.31 -6.13
C PRO A 144 -19.30 -11.91 -6.27
N ASP A 145 -18.80 -10.94 -5.50
CA ASP A 145 -19.17 -9.53 -5.60
C ASP A 145 -18.35 -8.85 -6.69
N LEU A 146 -18.98 -8.60 -7.83
CA LEU A 146 -18.37 -8.00 -9.02
C LEU A 146 -17.81 -6.58 -8.76
N LEU A 147 -18.37 -5.83 -7.81
CA LEU A 147 -17.91 -4.49 -7.44
C LEU A 147 -16.69 -4.56 -6.52
N LEU A 148 -16.66 -5.54 -5.61
CA LEU A 148 -15.49 -5.83 -4.77
C LEU A 148 -14.33 -6.41 -5.59
N ALA A 149 -14.62 -7.34 -6.51
CA ALA A 149 -13.66 -7.85 -7.48
C ALA A 149 -13.04 -6.71 -8.30
N LYS A 150 -13.88 -5.81 -8.83
CA LYS A 150 -13.43 -4.64 -9.60
C LYS A 150 -12.58 -3.65 -8.78
N HIS A 151 -12.91 -3.42 -7.50
CA HIS A 151 -12.11 -2.56 -6.63
C HIS A 151 -10.78 -3.20 -6.21
N VAL A 152 -10.74 -4.53 -6.04
CA VAL A 152 -9.50 -5.26 -5.74
C VAL A 152 -8.60 -5.33 -6.97
N ASP A 153 -9.18 -5.51 -8.16
CA ASP A 153 -8.47 -5.54 -9.45
C ASP A 153 -7.91 -4.15 -9.83
N ALA A 154 -8.69 -3.07 -9.61
CA ALA A 154 -8.28 -1.70 -9.92
C ALA A 154 -7.16 -1.13 -9.02
N ILE A 155 -6.90 -1.72 -7.85
CA ILE A 155 -5.89 -1.21 -6.91
C ILE A 155 -4.52 -1.87 -7.14
N GLY A 156 -4.45 -2.99 -7.87
CA GLY A 156 -3.25 -3.84 -7.92
C GLY A 156 -2.31 -3.66 -9.13
N LEU A 157 -2.77 -3.19 -10.28
CA LEU A 157 -2.04 -3.34 -11.55
C LEU A 157 -1.60 -2.04 -12.24
N GLU A 158 -2.13 -0.87 -11.83
CA GLU A 158 -1.95 0.37 -12.60
C GLU A 158 -0.50 0.87 -12.65
N HIS A 159 0.30 0.68 -11.60
CA HIS A 159 1.59 1.37 -11.47
C HIS A 159 2.78 0.62 -12.08
N GLU A 160 2.75 -0.71 -12.11
CA GLU A 160 3.74 -1.49 -12.84
C GLU A 160 3.54 -1.35 -14.35
N ASP A 161 2.28 -1.38 -14.81
CA ASP A 161 1.98 -1.13 -16.22
C ASP A 161 2.33 0.30 -16.63
N LEU A 162 2.02 1.30 -15.79
CA LEU A 162 2.48 2.68 -15.97
C LEU A 162 4.01 2.77 -16.04
N LEU A 163 4.74 2.03 -15.20
CA LEU A 163 6.20 2.00 -15.25
C LEU A 163 6.69 1.42 -16.58
N ARG A 164 6.13 0.28 -17.02
CA ARG A 164 6.46 -0.36 -18.31
C ARG A 164 6.18 0.58 -19.48
N ASP A 165 5.05 1.27 -19.47
CA ASP A 165 4.69 2.23 -20.52
C ASP A 165 5.66 3.41 -20.56
N LYS A 166 6.01 3.98 -19.40
CA LYS A 166 7.01 5.06 -19.33
C LYS A 166 8.40 4.62 -19.79
N LEU A 167 8.81 3.38 -19.51
CA LEU A 167 10.07 2.83 -20.02
C LEU A 167 10.04 2.70 -21.55
N ARG A 168 8.93 2.19 -22.10
CA ARG A 168 8.73 2.07 -23.56
C ARG A 168 8.69 3.43 -24.25
N GLU A 169 7.98 4.41 -23.70
CA GLU A 169 7.93 5.79 -24.20
C GLU A 169 9.33 6.43 -24.29
N ARG A 170 10.25 6.03 -23.39
CA ARG A 170 11.64 6.49 -23.37
C ARG A 170 12.59 5.60 -24.16
N ASN A 171 12.09 4.58 -24.87
CA ASN A 171 12.87 3.60 -25.61
C ASN A 171 13.94 2.90 -24.75
N LEU A 172 13.65 2.65 -23.48
CA LEU A 172 14.54 1.93 -22.58
C LEU A 172 14.26 0.42 -22.70
N SER A 173 15.31 -0.37 -22.93
CA SER A 173 15.18 -1.83 -22.98
C SER A 173 15.21 -2.44 -21.58
N PHE A 174 14.31 -3.36 -21.29
CA PHE A 174 14.14 -3.93 -19.96
C PHE A 174 13.56 -5.35 -19.96
N LEU A 175 13.78 -6.05 -18.85
CA LEU A 175 13.13 -7.30 -18.48
C LEU A 175 12.18 -7.03 -17.31
N ASP A 176 10.93 -7.50 -17.43
CA ASP A 176 9.97 -7.46 -16.34
C ASP A 176 10.08 -8.68 -15.42
N GLU A 177 9.41 -8.61 -14.26
CA GLU A 177 9.38 -9.67 -13.25
C GLU A 177 9.05 -11.06 -13.81
N ASN A 178 8.07 -11.16 -14.72
CA ASN A 178 7.66 -12.44 -15.31
C ASN A 178 8.78 -13.04 -16.16
N GLN A 179 9.43 -12.22 -16.97
CA GLN A 179 10.59 -12.65 -17.76
C GLN A 179 11.75 -13.09 -16.88
N LEU A 180 12.01 -12.40 -15.75
CA LEU A 180 13.03 -12.80 -14.78
C LEU A 180 12.70 -14.14 -14.13
N ARG A 181 11.44 -14.37 -13.75
CA ARG A 181 10.98 -15.66 -13.21
C ARG A 181 11.18 -16.80 -14.21
N VAL A 182 10.82 -16.60 -15.48
CA VAL A 182 11.02 -17.59 -16.56
C VAL A 182 12.51 -17.89 -16.77
N LYS A 183 13.38 -16.88 -16.64
CA LYS A 183 14.84 -17.04 -16.70
C LYS A 183 15.45 -17.70 -15.46
N GLY A 184 14.64 -18.01 -14.44
CA GLY A 184 15.09 -18.73 -13.24
C GLY A 184 15.75 -17.86 -12.17
N TYR A 185 15.53 -16.54 -12.21
CA TYR A 185 15.98 -15.66 -11.13
C TYR A 185 15.15 -15.92 -9.85
N ASP A 186 15.83 -16.11 -8.74
CA ASP A 186 15.27 -16.28 -7.40
C ASP A 186 14.92 -14.95 -6.72
N LYS A 187 15.41 -13.83 -7.26
CA LYS A 187 15.08 -12.48 -6.84
C LYS A 187 14.72 -11.65 -8.07
N THR A 188 13.54 -11.06 -8.05
CA THR A 188 12.93 -10.43 -9.22
C THR A 188 12.41 -9.05 -8.82
N PRO A 189 13.23 -7.98 -8.97
CA PRO A 189 12.66 -6.63 -8.96
C PRO A 189 11.67 -6.50 -10.12
N ASP A 190 10.76 -5.53 -10.04
CA ASP A 190 9.73 -5.34 -11.07
C ASP A 190 10.32 -5.17 -12.47
N ILE A 191 11.46 -4.48 -12.54
CA ILE A 191 12.19 -4.19 -13.77
C ILE A 191 13.70 -4.36 -13.56
N ILE A 192 14.36 -5.02 -14.51
CA ILE A 192 15.80 -4.89 -14.76
C ILE A 192 16.00 -4.22 -16.11
N LEU A 193 16.78 -3.14 -16.13
CA LEU A 193 17.15 -2.46 -17.37
C LEU A 193 18.27 -3.26 -18.06
N GLU A 194 18.13 -3.54 -19.35
CA GLU A 194 19.20 -4.24 -20.09
C GLU A 194 20.46 -3.39 -20.23
N VAL A 195 20.27 -2.06 -20.27
CA VAL A 195 21.35 -1.08 -20.21
C VAL A 195 21.06 -0.15 -19.03
N PRO A 196 21.94 -0.10 -18.01
CA PRO A 196 21.79 0.81 -16.89
C PRO A 196 21.69 2.28 -17.35
N ILE A 197 20.88 3.06 -16.63
CA ILE A 197 20.72 4.49 -16.84
C ILE A 197 21.31 5.27 -15.67
N ALA A 198 21.53 6.57 -15.83
CA ALA A 198 21.82 7.47 -14.72
C ALA A 198 20.62 8.39 -14.44
N VAL A 199 20.30 8.58 -13.16
CA VAL A 199 19.24 9.44 -12.64
C VAL A 199 19.83 10.25 -11.51
N ASP A 200 19.80 11.59 -11.58
CA ASP A 200 20.45 12.48 -10.60
C ASP A 200 21.91 12.09 -10.31
N GLY A 201 22.65 11.73 -11.35
CA GLY A 201 24.05 11.29 -11.26
C GLY A 201 24.27 9.89 -10.64
N HIS A 202 23.22 9.17 -10.28
CA HIS A 202 23.30 7.83 -9.71
C HIS A 202 22.95 6.77 -10.77
N LEU A 203 23.77 5.72 -10.87
CA LEU A 203 23.47 4.59 -11.74
C LEU A 203 22.23 3.84 -11.24
N VAL A 204 21.40 3.39 -12.17
CA VAL A 204 20.19 2.61 -11.92
C VAL A 204 20.17 1.45 -12.90
N HIS A 205 20.22 0.22 -12.39
CA HIS A 205 20.14 -1.00 -13.18
C HIS A 205 18.82 -1.75 -12.96
N TRP A 206 18.21 -1.65 -11.78
CA TRP A 206 16.88 -2.19 -11.50
C TRP A 206 15.95 -1.12 -10.96
N ILE A 207 14.65 -1.30 -11.18
CA ILE A 207 13.59 -0.42 -10.67
C ILE A 207 12.56 -1.26 -9.93
N GLU A 208 12.16 -0.79 -8.76
CA GLU A 208 11.05 -1.34 -7.97
C GLU A 208 9.95 -0.29 -7.80
N SER A 209 8.71 -0.67 -8.11
CA SER A 209 7.50 0.12 -8.14
C SER A 209 6.65 -0.17 -6.91
N LYS A 210 6.45 0.82 -6.03
CA LYS A 210 5.61 0.68 -4.84
C LYS A 210 4.39 1.60 -4.95
N ALA A 211 3.22 1.01 -5.18
CA ALA A 211 1.91 1.69 -5.15
C ALA A 211 1.44 1.99 -3.71
N SER A 212 2.32 2.58 -2.89
CA SER A 212 2.10 2.88 -1.48
C SER A 212 2.93 4.08 -1.04
N PHE A 213 2.57 4.74 0.05
CA PHE A 213 3.44 5.72 0.68
C PHE A 213 4.64 5.03 1.37
N GLY A 214 5.85 5.57 1.20
CA GLY A 214 7.06 5.04 1.83
C GLY A 214 7.20 5.53 3.27
N ASP A 215 6.80 4.71 4.25
CA ASP A 215 7.03 4.98 5.68
C ASP A 215 8.26 4.24 6.23
N GLU A 216 8.74 4.63 7.41
CA GLU A 216 9.94 4.03 8.03
C GLU A 216 9.85 2.51 8.24
N HIS A 217 8.67 2.01 8.64
CA HIS A 217 8.50 0.61 8.99
C HIS A 217 8.50 -0.29 7.76
N SER A 218 7.70 0.07 6.76
CA SER A 218 7.60 -0.62 5.48
C SER A 218 8.91 -0.54 4.71
N HIS A 219 9.52 0.65 4.61
CA HIS A 219 10.80 0.84 3.92
C HIS A 219 11.92 0.01 4.54
N HIS A 220 12.04 0.00 5.88
CA HIS A 220 13.02 -0.84 6.57
C HIS A 220 12.80 -2.34 6.29
N THR A 221 11.55 -2.78 6.22
CA THR A 221 11.22 -4.16 5.88
C THR A 221 11.66 -4.48 4.45
N TYR A 222 11.31 -3.64 3.48
CA TYR A 222 11.71 -3.84 2.09
C TYR A 222 13.22 -3.78 1.87
N LEU A 223 13.94 -2.91 2.59
CA LEU A 223 15.40 -2.88 2.54
C LEU A 223 16.00 -4.25 2.86
N ASN A 224 15.54 -4.88 3.94
CA ASN A 224 16.09 -6.15 4.42
C ASN A 224 15.62 -7.35 3.60
N GLU A 225 14.36 -7.37 3.17
CA GLU A 225 13.76 -8.53 2.50
C GLU A 225 13.99 -8.53 0.98
N GLN A 226 14.16 -7.34 0.38
CA GLN A 226 14.17 -7.14 -1.07
C GLN A 226 15.40 -6.34 -1.53
N PHE A 227 15.49 -5.06 -1.17
CA PHE A 227 16.36 -4.10 -1.88
C PHE A 227 17.84 -4.43 -1.73
N TRP A 228 18.30 -4.83 -0.54
CA TRP A 228 19.71 -5.24 -0.38
C TRP A 228 20.05 -6.48 -1.19
N SER A 229 19.10 -7.41 -1.33
CA SER A 229 19.29 -8.57 -2.18
C SER A 229 19.39 -8.20 -3.65
N TYR A 230 18.64 -7.19 -4.11
CA TYR A 230 18.74 -6.69 -5.47
C TYR A 230 20.07 -5.97 -5.69
N CYS A 231 20.46 -5.08 -4.77
CA CYS A 231 21.75 -4.39 -4.83
C CYS A 231 22.94 -5.35 -4.92
N ASN A 232 22.94 -6.41 -4.11
CA ASN A 232 24.05 -7.37 -4.11
C ASN A 232 24.15 -8.20 -5.40
N ARG A 233 23.05 -8.32 -6.17
CA ARG A 233 22.98 -9.17 -7.37
C ARG A 233 23.08 -8.39 -8.66
N PHE A 234 22.41 -7.25 -8.70
CA PHE A 234 22.22 -6.44 -9.89
C PHE A 234 22.92 -5.09 -9.78
N GLY A 235 23.47 -4.72 -8.62
CA GLY A 235 24.07 -3.39 -8.42
C GLY A 235 23.02 -2.33 -8.11
N PRO A 236 23.35 -1.03 -8.30
CA PRO A 236 22.48 0.07 -7.90
C PRO A 236 21.09 0.06 -8.54
N GLY A 237 20.09 0.57 -7.84
CA GLY A 237 18.72 0.64 -8.33
C GLY A 237 17.89 1.77 -7.73
N LEU A 238 16.66 1.85 -8.25
CA LEU A 238 15.70 2.91 -7.98
C LEU A 238 14.43 2.30 -7.40
N VAL A 239 13.92 2.90 -6.32
CA VAL A 239 12.59 2.58 -5.77
C VAL A 239 11.67 3.78 -6.00
N ILE A 240 10.52 3.54 -6.62
CA ILE A 240 9.50 4.56 -6.89
C ILE A 240 8.33 4.35 -5.92
N TYR A 241 8.10 5.31 -5.02
CA TYR A 241 6.91 5.37 -4.18
C TYR A 241 5.87 6.30 -4.78
N TRP A 242 4.89 5.75 -5.49
CA TRP A 242 3.94 6.52 -6.32
C TRP A 242 2.99 7.44 -5.54
N TYR A 243 2.88 7.26 -4.23
CA TYR A 243 2.09 8.14 -3.36
C TYR A 243 2.96 9.00 -2.44
N GLY A 244 4.27 9.01 -2.65
CA GLY A 244 5.21 9.77 -1.84
C GLY A 244 5.92 8.94 -0.78
N PHE A 245 6.86 9.54 -0.08
CA PHE A 245 7.63 8.88 0.97
C PHE A 245 8.18 9.88 1.99
N VAL A 246 8.61 9.36 3.15
CA VAL A 246 9.30 10.17 4.15
C VAL A 246 10.67 10.59 3.62
N SER A 247 10.92 11.89 3.48
CA SER A 247 12.10 12.42 2.78
C SER A 247 13.44 11.89 3.32
N GLU A 248 13.52 11.65 4.62
CA GLU A 248 14.71 11.17 5.32
C GLU A 248 15.04 9.69 5.02
N LEU A 249 14.15 8.96 4.33
CA LEU A 249 14.41 7.58 3.91
C LEU A 249 15.44 7.51 2.78
N ASP A 250 15.57 8.56 1.98
CA ASP A 250 16.49 8.62 0.84
C ASP A 250 17.94 8.92 1.28
N CYS A 251 18.38 8.19 2.31
CA CYS A 251 19.72 8.27 2.90
C CYS A 251 20.66 7.15 2.43
N GLN A 252 20.17 6.22 1.60
CA GLN A 252 20.92 5.05 1.12
C GLN A 252 21.49 5.22 -0.30
N ARG A 253 21.45 6.44 -0.85
CA ARG A 253 21.97 6.76 -2.20
C ARG A 253 23.40 6.27 -2.41
N GLY A 254 24.29 6.53 -1.44
CA GLY A 254 25.70 6.09 -1.49
C GLY A 254 25.90 4.57 -1.40
N ARG A 255 24.85 3.83 -1.03
CA ARG A 255 24.82 2.35 -1.02
C ARG A 255 24.06 1.76 -2.22
N GLY A 256 23.72 2.61 -3.20
CA GLY A 256 23.11 2.19 -4.45
C GLY A 256 21.59 2.08 -4.44
N ILE A 257 20.90 2.67 -3.45
CA ILE A 257 19.43 2.74 -3.43
C ILE A 257 19.01 4.20 -3.53
N LEU A 258 18.40 4.56 -4.66
CA LEU A 258 17.80 5.87 -4.89
C LEU A 258 16.28 5.78 -4.68
N LEU A 259 15.68 6.77 -4.01
CA LEU A 259 14.22 6.87 -3.91
C LEU A 259 13.67 8.00 -4.77
N ARG A 260 12.52 7.76 -5.41
CA ARG A 260 11.73 8.78 -6.11
C ARG A 260 10.24 8.64 -5.79
N ASP A 261 9.52 9.73 -5.92
CA ASP A 261 8.07 9.82 -5.76
C ASP A 261 7.33 9.77 -7.11
N GLY A 262 8.05 9.51 -8.19
CA GLY A 262 7.54 9.31 -9.55
C GLY A 262 8.64 8.86 -10.50
N PHE A 263 8.25 8.56 -11.75
CA PHE A 263 9.20 8.18 -12.79
C PHE A 263 10.15 9.35 -13.14
N PRO A 264 11.47 9.13 -13.19
CA PRO A 264 12.44 10.20 -13.40
C PRO A 264 12.31 10.84 -14.79
N SER A 265 12.34 12.17 -14.83
CA SER A 265 12.41 12.92 -16.08
C SER A 265 13.85 13.15 -16.54
N ASP A 266 14.78 13.18 -15.60
CA ASP A 266 16.21 13.45 -15.70
C ASP A 266 17.04 12.18 -15.97
N ILE A 267 16.64 11.41 -16.99
CA ILE A 267 17.33 10.18 -17.37
C ILE A 267 18.47 10.48 -18.35
N VAL A 268 19.66 9.99 -18.02
CA VAL A 268 20.82 9.97 -18.92
C VAL A 268 21.11 8.53 -19.32
N THR A 269 21.15 8.26 -20.62
CA THR A 269 21.47 6.93 -21.16
C THR A 269 22.95 6.83 -21.50
N LEU A 270 23.52 5.64 -21.30
CA LEU A 270 24.85 5.33 -21.81
C LEU A 270 24.73 5.16 -23.33
N SER A 271 25.20 6.14 -24.09
CA SER A 271 25.31 6.01 -25.54
C SER A 271 26.28 4.87 -25.87
N ARG A 272 25.86 3.93 -26.74
CA ARG A 272 26.80 3.00 -27.37
C ARG A 272 27.80 3.84 -28.18
N VAL A 273 29.07 3.78 -27.80
CA VAL A 273 30.20 4.24 -28.63
C VAL A 273 30.31 3.31 -29.83
#